data_AF-A0A835FNN5-F1
#
_entry.id   AF-A0A835FNN5-F1
#
_cell.length_a   1.000
_cell.length_b   1.000
_cell.length_c   1.000
_cell.angle_alpha   90.00
_cell.angle_beta   90.00
_cell.angle_gamma   90.00
#
_symmetry.space_group_name_H-M   'P 1'
#
loop_
_entity.id
_entity.type
_entity.pdbx_description
1 polymer ?
#
loop_
_entity_poly.entity_id
_entity_poly.type
_entity_poly.pdbx_seq_one_letter_code
_entity_poly.pdbx_strand_id
1 'polypeptide(L)'
;MSDKIAKQATEAKDANNIKDPHLGWMIGFLFLVSFIGLLALVPLRKIMIVDYRLTYPSGTATAYLINGFHTPEGAKLAKKQVKTLGKYFVFSFFWGFFQWFYTAGDDCGFKNFPTLGLEAYKHRFFFDFSPTYVGVGMICPSIVNVSVLLGGIISWGIMWPLIAKKKGSWYPADVGDSSLHGLQAYRVFISIALILGDGLYNFIKVLIRTIAGFISMDNGSSMSTAEAMSFDEERRTELFLKDQIPKSVAYGGYVAVAAISIGTLPQIFPQLKWYYILVAYVVAPVLAFCNAYGSGLTDWSLASTYGKLAIFVFGAWAGLAHGGVLVGLAACGVMMSIVSTASDLMQDFKTGYLTLASPRSMFISQVIGTGMGCVIAPCIFWLFYKAFGDIGESGTEYPAPYAIVYRNMAILGVDGFGSLPKNCLTLCYIFFPVAIAINLMRDLTPNRVSRFIPLPMAMAIPFYIGSNFAIDMFLGCVILFVWERLNKAKADAFGPAVASGLICGDGIWTLPQSILALAKVKPPICMKFLSRATNAKVDNFLGVS
;
A
#
# COMPACT_ATOMS: atom_id res chain seq x y z
N MET A 1 -8.85 -20.54 5.85
CA MET A 1 -8.90 -20.09 7.26
C MET A 1 -9.00 -21.32 8.14
N SER A 2 -8.21 -21.38 9.20
CA SER A 2 -8.18 -22.55 10.09
C SER A 2 -9.45 -22.68 10.93
N ASP A 3 -9.68 -23.88 11.44
CA ASP A 3 -10.75 -24.18 12.39
C ASP A 3 -10.65 -23.32 13.66
N LYS A 4 -9.42 -23.07 14.13
CA LYS A 4 -9.17 -22.21 15.30
C LYS A 4 -9.69 -20.78 15.13
N ILE A 5 -9.50 -20.19 13.95
CA ILE A 5 -10.04 -18.85 13.65
C ILE A 5 -11.55 -18.94 13.44
N ALA A 6 -12.04 -20.04 12.86
CA ALA A 6 -13.47 -20.24 12.64
C ALA A 6 -14.28 -20.33 13.93
N LYS A 7 -13.75 -21.00 14.94
CA LYS A 7 -14.38 -21.13 16.27
C LYS A 7 -14.57 -19.79 16.97
N GLN A 8 -13.68 -18.83 16.71
CA GLN A 8 -13.71 -17.47 17.25
C GLN A 8 -14.66 -16.52 16.49
N ALA A 9 -15.17 -16.93 15.33
CA ALA A 9 -16.22 -16.21 14.61
C ALA A 9 -17.62 -16.66 15.09
N THR A 10 -18.62 -15.83 14.86
CA THR A 10 -20.01 -16.14 15.23
C THR A 10 -20.65 -17.18 14.30
N GLU A 11 -20.31 -17.17 13.00
CA GLU A 11 -21.02 -17.93 11.95
C GLU A 11 -20.08 -18.67 10.95
N ALA A 12 -20.70 -19.41 10.03
CA ALA A 12 -20.07 -20.14 8.92
C ALA A 12 -18.99 -21.16 9.34
N LYS A 13 -19.24 -21.92 10.40
CA LYS A 13 -18.28 -22.88 11.00
C LYS A 13 -18.23 -24.25 10.28
N ASP A 14 -18.94 -24.39 9.16
CA ASP A 14 -19.00 -25.65 8.42
C ASP A 14 -17.68 -26.00 7.74
N ALA A 15 -17.44 -27.29 7.54
CA ALA A 15 -16.23 -27.80 6.88
C ALA A 15 -16.00 -27.20 5.48
N ASN A 16 -17.07 -26.79 4.79
CA ASN A 16 -16.99 -26.15 3.47
C ASN A 16 -16.37 -24.73 3.50
N ASN A 17 -16.30 -24.10 4.68
CA ASN A 17 -15.82 -22.73 4.88
C ASN A 17 -14.50 -22.69 5.69
N ILE A 18 -13.88 -23.85 5.90
CA ILE A 18 -12.66 -24.01 6.69
C ILE A 18 -11.61 -24.74 5.85
N LYS A 19 -10.36 -24.31 5.98
CA LYS A 19 -9.19 -25.02 5.45
C LYS A 19 -8.00 -24.74 6.35
N ASP A 20 -7.56 -25.76 7.05
CA ASP A 20 -6.42 -25.65 7.95
C ASP A 20 -5.10 -25.45 7.16
N PRO A 21 -4.19 -24.62 7.69
CA PRO A 21 -2.86 -24.45 7.14
C PRO A 21 -2.14 -25.79 7.05
N HIS A 22 -1.56 -26.06 5.89
CA HIS A 22 -0.64 -27.16 5.70
C HIS A 22 0.44 -26.74 4.71
N LEU A 23 1.70 -27.04 5.05
CA LEU A 23 2.87 -26.49 4.35
C LEU A 23 2.79 -26.69 2.83
N GLY A 24 2.48 -27.90 2.38
CA GLY A 24 2.46 -28.24 0.96
C GLY A 24 1.50 -27.39 0.12
N TRP A 25 0.25 -27.18 0.59
CA TRP A 25 -0.70 -26.39 -0.19
C TRP A 25 -0.44 -24.89 -0.07
N MET A 26 0.12 -24.41 1.05
CA MET A 26 0.50 -22.99 1.17
C MET A 26 1.60 -22.63 0.18
N ILE A 27 2.64 -23.47 0.07
CA ILE A 27 3.71 -23.31 -0.93
C ILE A 27 3.11 -23.37 -2.34
N GLY A 28 2.30 -24.42 -2.63
CA GLY A 28 1.65 -24.56 -3.92
C GLY A 28 0.79 -23.36 -4.30
N PHE A 29 -0.04 -22.86 -3.38
CA PHE A 29 -0.86 -21.67 -3.60
C PHE A 29 -0.01 -20.44 -3.94
N LEU A 30 1.05 -20.15 -3.18
CA LEU A 30 1.91 -19.00 -3.45
C LEU A 30 2.62 -19.09 -4.80
N PHE A 31 3.10 -20.27 -5.19
CA PHE A 31 3.68 -20.49 -6.53
C PHE A 31 2.68 -20.23 -7.65
N LEU A 32 1.41 -20.59 -7.46
CA LEU A 32 0.38 -20.42 -8.50
C LEU A 32 -0.05 -18.97 -8.69
N VAL A 33 0.01 -18.13 -7.64
CA VAL A 33 -0.56 -16.77 -7.69
C VAL A 33 0.50 -15.67 -7.79
N SER A 34 1.71 -15.87 -7.23
CA SER A 34 2.67 -14.78 -7.06
C SER A 34 3.36 -14.36 -8.37
N PHE A 35 3.57 -15.32 -9.28
CA PHE A 35 4.26 -15.07 -10.55
C PHE A 35 3.41 -14.32 -11.59
N ILE A 36 2.08 -14.36 -11.45
CA ILE A 36 1.17 -13.69 -12.39
C ILE A 36 1.36 -12.16 -12.35
N GLY A 37 1.49 -11.59 -11.15
CA GLY A 37 1.71 -10.15 -11.01
C GLY A 37 3.03 -9.66 -11.60
N LEU A 38 4.08 -10.51 -11.61
CA LEU A 38 5.35 -10.18 -12.27
C LEU A 38 5.17 -9.95 -13.78
N LEU A 39 4.20 -10.60 -14.41
CA LEU A 39 4.01 -10.55 -15.87
C LEU A 39 2.93 -9.53 -16.26
N ALA A 40 2.00 -9.22 -15.34
CA ALA A 40 0.83 -8.38 -15.60
C ALA A 40 1.19 -6.96 -16.09
N LEU A 41 2.22 -6.33 -15.50
CA LEU A 41 2.56 -4.92 -15.77
C LEU A 41 3.87 -4.72 -16.53
N VAL A 42 4.60 -5.79 -16.86
CA VAL A 42 5.83 -5.70 -17.67
C VAL A 42 5.63 -4.91 -18.98
N PRO A 43 4.55 -5.12 -19.75
CA PRO A 43 4.30 -4.33 -20.97
C PRO A 43 4.07 -2.84 -20.72
N LEU A 44 3.60 -2.48 -19.52
CA LEU A 44 3.24 -1.11 -19.14
C LEU A 44 4.39 -0.36 -18.45
N ARG A 45 5.55 -1.01 -18.23
CA ARG A 45 6.70 -0.41 -17.52
C ARG A 45 7.19 0.91 -18.13
N LYS A 46 7.21 1.02 -19.47
CA LYS A 46 7.64 2.25 -20.16
C LYS A 46 6.69 3.39 -19.81
N ILE A 47 5.39 3.11 -19.85
CA ILE A 47 4.35 4.11 -19.61
C ILE A 47 4.44 4.63 -18.18
N MET A 48 4.62 3.72 -17.22
CA MET A 48 4.65 4.09 -15.80
C MET A 48 5.95 4.82 -15.39
N ILE A 49 7.10 4.36 -15.89
CA ILE A 49 8.42 4.87 -15.45
C ILE A 49 8.90 6.04 -16.31
N VAL A 50 8.72 5.96 -17.63
CA VAL A 50 9.25 6.95 -18.60
C VAL A 50 8.18 7.98 -18.95
N ASP A 51 7.00 7.55 -19.39
CA ASP A 51 5.99 8.48 -19.92
C ASP A 51 5.29 9.27 -18.80
N TYR A 52 4.91 8.60 -17.71
CA TYR A 52 4.26 9.21 -16.54
C TYR A 52 5.24 9.69 -15.48
N ARG A 53 6.52 9.32 -15.59
CA ARG A 53 7.60 9.68 -14.65
C ARG A 53 7.21 9.46 -13.18
N LEU A 54 6.48 8.38 -12.89
CA LEU A 54 6.05 8.08 -11.52
C LEU A 54 7.26 7.97 -10.60
N THR A 55 7.13 8.50 -9.39
CA THR A 55 8.24 8.67 -8.46
C THR A 55 8.68 7.34 -7.87
N TYR A 56 7.74 6.48 -7.43
CA TYR A 56 8.01 5.30 -6.60
C TYR A 56 9.03 5.63 -5.49
N PRO A 57 8.62 6.38 -4.45
CA PRO A 57 9.54 6.98 -3.49
C PRO A 57 10.57 6.03 -2.88
N SER A 58 10.17 4.82 -2.46
CA SER A 58 11.08 3.81 -1.92
C SER A 58 12.07 3.27 -2.96
N GLY A 59 11.63 3.04 -4.20
CA GLY A 59 12.52 2.65 -5.31
C GLY A 59 13.51 3.75 -5.66
N THR A 60 13.04 5.01 -5.67
CA THR A 60 13.88 6.19 -5.85
C THR A 60 14.89 6.35 -4.71
N ALA A 61 14.47 6.18 -3.45
CA ALA A 61 15.35 6.24 -2.29
C ALA A 61 16.48 5.19 -2.38
N THR A 62 16.11 3.98 -2.81
CA THR A 62 17.05 2.86 -3.04
C THR A 62 18.04 3.19 -4.16
N ALA A 63 17.57 3.73 -5.28
CA ALA A 63 18.43 4.13 -6.38
C ALA A 63 19.41 5.24 -5.98
N TYR A 64 18.97 6.24 -5.22
CA TYR A 64 19.85 7.29 -4.72
C TYR A 64 20.91 6.76 -3.76
N LEU A 65 20.56 5.79 -2.90
CA LEU A 65 21.52 5.11 -2.05
C LEU A 65 22.58 4.37 -2.89
N ILE A 66 22.16 3.57 -3.86
CA ILE A 66 23.07 2.81 -4.75
C ILE A 66 23.96 3.76 -5.55
N ASN A 67 23.37 4.76 -6.21
CA ASN A 67 24.10 5.73 -7.01
C ASN A 67 25.04 6.57 -6.16
N GLY A 68 24.67 6.89 -4.91
CA GLY A 68 25.52 7.58 -3.95
C GLY A 68 26.86 6.87 -3.69
N PHE A 69 26.88 5.53 -3.79
CA PHE A 69 28.12 4.75 -3.72
C PHE A 69 28.92 4.72 -5.03
N HIS A 70 28.31 5.09 -6.16
CA HIS A 70 28.85 4.92 -7.52
C HIS A 70 28.91 6.22 -8.36
N THR A 71 28.75 7.41 -7.76
CA THR A 71 28.61 8.65 -8.55
C THR A 71 29.92 9.04 -9.27
N PRO A 72 29.85 9.39 -10.57
CA PRO A 72 30.99 9.88 -11.35
C PRO A 72 31.33 11.38 -11.11
N GLU A 73 30.48 12.16 -10.43
CA GLU A 73 30.67 13.61 -10.15
C GLU A 73 31.78 13.94 -9.13
N GLY A 74 32.77 13.07 -9.00
CA GLY A 74 33.93 13.22 -8.13
C GLY A 74 33.69 12.66 -6.72
N ALA A 75 34.67 11.92 -6.23
CA ALA A 75 34.65 11.23 -4.93
C ALA A 75 34.27 12.15 -3.74
N LYS A 76 34.45 13.47 -3.86
CA LYS A 76 34.14 14.45 -2.81
C LYS A 76 32.65 14.69 -2.60
N LEU A 77 31.84 14.79 -3.67
CA LEU A 77 30.39 15.01 -3.53
C LEU A 77 29.70 13.72 -3.08
N ALA A 78 30.07 12.59 -3.68
CA ALA A 78 29.67 11.24 -3.29
C ALA A 78 29.88 11.02 -1.78
N LYS A 79 31.11 11.28 -1.31
CA LYS A 79 31.47 11.12 0.10
C LYS A 79 30.64 12.03 1.01
N LYS A 80 30.28 13.24 0.56
CA LYS A 80 29.39 14.13 1.33
C LYS A 80 27.96 13.62 1.34
N GLN A 81 27.43 13.12 0.22
CA GLN A 81 26.08 12.53 0.14
C GLN A 81 25.97 11.28 1.01
N VAL A 82 26.92 10.35 0.89
CA VAL A 82 26.99 9.15 1.74
C VAL A 82 27.14 9.51 3.22
N LYS A 83 27.99 10.49 3.56
CA LYS A 83 28.11 10.99 4.94
C LYS A 83 26.80 11.61 5.45
N THR A 84 26.09 12.32 4.58
CA THR A 84 24.79 12.94 4.92
C THR A 84 23.75 11.85 5.15
N LEU A 85 23.65 10.88 4.24
CA LEU A 85 22.77 9.73 4.36
C LEU A 85 23.06 8.97 5.66
N GLY A 86 24.33 8.62 5.91
CA GLY A 86 24.75 7.93 7.14
C GLY A 86 24.41 8.72 8.41
N LYS A 87 24.53 10.05 8.39
CA LYS A 87 24.15 10.90 9.53
C LYS A 87 22.65 10.80 9.83
N TYR A 88 21.80 10.95 8.81
CA TYR A 88 20.34 10.91 8.99
C TYR A 88 19.84 9.48 9.24
N PHE A 89 20.52 8.47 8.69
CA PHE A 89 20.32 7.07 9.01
C PHE A 89 20.53 6.80 10.49
N VAL A 90 21.68 7.17 11.04
CA VAL A 90 22.00 6.98 12.46
C VAL A 90 21.02 7.75 13.35
N PHE A 91 20.71 8.99 12.99
CA PHE A 91 19.70 9.79 13.69
C PHE A 91 18.34 9.09 13.73
N SER A 92 17.85 8.64 12.57
CA SER A 92 16.54 8.00 12.43
C SER A 92 16.48 6.65 13.16
N PHE A 93 17.56 5.84 13.09
CA PHE A 93 17.68 4.59 13.83
C PHE A 93 17.61 4.78 15.34
N PHE A 94 18.37 5.74 15.89
CA PHE A 94 18.33 6.04 17.32
C PHE A 94 17.03 6.74 17.74
N TRP A 95 16.39 7.48 16.83
CA TRP A 95 15.05 8.01 17.07
C TRP A 95 14.04 6.88 17.21
N GLY A 96 14.10 5.85 16.34
CA GLY A 96 13.27 4.64 16.48
C GLY A 96 13.47 3.95 17.83
N PHE A 97 14.73 3.80 18.28
CA PHE A 97 15.05 3.29 19.62
C PHE A 97 14.45 4.13 20.73
N PHE A 98 14.63 5.45 20.63
CA PHE A 98 14.10 6.39 21.61
C PHE A 98 12.57 6.31 21.67
N GLN A 99 11.89 6.26 20.52
CA GLN A 99 10.43 6.09 20.48
C GLN A 99 9.98 4.77 21.12
N TRP A 100 10.65 3.66 20.78
CA TRP A 100 10.36 2.34 21.34
C TRP A 100 10.44 2.32 22.87
N PHE A 101 11.34 3.10 23.48
CA PHE A 101 11.47 3.18 24.93
C PHE A 101 10.19 3.62 25.67
N TYR A 102 9.31 4.38 25.00
CA TYR A 102 8.08 4.96 25.57
C TYR A 102 6.79 4.22 25.18
N THR A 103 6.88 3.06 24.54
CA THR A 103 5.72 2.30 24.05
C THR A 103 5.31 1.15 24.97
N ALA A 104 5.44 1.28 26.29
CA ALA A 104 5.11 0.21 27.25
C ALA A 104 3.59 0.01 27.45
N GLY A 105 2.86 -0.30 26.38
CA GLY A 105 1.44 -0.62 26.43
C GLY A 105 0.64 -0.07 25.25
N ASP A 106 -0.67 -0.33 25.28
CA ASP A 106 -1.59 0.13 24.24
C ASP A 106 -1.74 1.65 24.25
N ASP A 107 -1.66 2.24 23.06
CA ASP A 107 -1.73 3.69 22.81
C ASP A 107 -0.69 4.53 23.58
N CYS A 108 0.47 3.93 23.91
CA CYS A 108 1.60 4.64 24.53
C CYS A 108 2.61 5.15 23.48
N GLY A 109 3.35 6.20 23.83
CA GLY A 109 4.56 6.64 23.11
C GLY A 109 4.35 7.85 22.20
N PHE A 110 5.45 8.30 21.57
CA PHE A 110 5.46 9.50 20.71
C PHE A 110 4.52 9.41 19.52
N LYS A 111 4.26 8.20 19.03
CA LYS A 111 3.29 7.93 17.97
C LYS A 111 1.85 8.30 18.35
N ASN A 112 1.59 8.60 19.62
CA ASN A 112 0.29 9.03 20.13
C ASN A 112 0.30 10.47 20.67
N PHE A 113 1.35 11.26 20.40
CA PHE A 113 1.46 12.62 20.94
C PHE A 113 0.42 13.55 20.30
N PRO A 114 -0.51 14.15 21.06
CA PRO A 114 -1.57 15.02 20.54
C PRO A 114 -1.04 16.42 20.22
N THR A 115 -0.14 16.53 19.24
CA THR A 115 0.51 17.79 18.81
C THR A 115 -0.46 18.93 18.52
N LEU A 116 -1.64 18.62 17.98
CA LEU A 116 -2.67 19.60 17.63
C LEU A 116 -3.81 19.66 18.67
N GLY A 117 -3.61 19.04 19.84
CA GLY A 117 -4.61 18.95 20.92
C GLY A 117 -5.38 17.61 20.93
N LEU A 118 -6.04 17.36 22.06
CA LEU A 118 -6.72 16.07 22.31
C LEU A 118 -7.93 15.82 21.42
N GLU A 119 -8.63 16.88 20.98
CA GLU A 119 -9.76 16.73 20.08
C GLU A 119 -9.31 16.38 18.65
N ALA A 120 -8.28 17.07 18.16
CA ALA A 120 -7.64 16.75 16.88
C ALA A 120 -7.08 15.32 16.88
N TYR A 121 -6.51 14.88 18.01
CA TYR A 121 -6.03 13.51 18.19
C TYR A 121 -7.12 12.44 18.02
N LYS A 122 -8.34 12.66 18.55
CA LYS A 122 -9.49 11.75 18.33
C LYS A 122 -9.83 11.59 16.85
N HIS A 123 -9.61 12.65 16.07
CA HIS A 123 -9.80 12.67 14.63
C HIS A 123 -8.53 12.30 13.85
N ARG A 124 -7.54 11.65 14.48
CA ARG A 124 -6.26 11.24 13.87
C ARG A 124 -5.40 12.40 13.34
N PHE A 125 -5.69 13.65 13.68
CA PHE A 125 -4.85 14.80 13.32
C PHE A 125 -3.78 15.03 14.38
N PHE A 126 -2.65 14.37 14.19
CA PHE A 126 -1.45 14.59 14.98
C PHE A 126 -0.22 14.19 14.16
N PHE A 127 0.91 14.83 14.46
CA PHE A 127 2.22 14.40 13.98
C PHE A 127 2.67 13.15 14.76
N ASP A 128 2.92 12.04 14.05
CA ASP A 128 3.29 10.77 14.67
C ASP A 128 4.81 10.58 14.84
N PHE A 129 5.58 11.60 14.44
CA PHE A 129 7.03 11.67 14.52
C PHE A 129 7.72 10.52 13.76
N SER A 130 7.13 10.07 12.65
CA SER A 130 7.72 9.04 11.80
C SER A 130 8.76 9.64 10.86
N PRO A 131 10.07 9.36 11.05
CA PRO A 131 11.08 9.82 10.11
C PRO A 131 10.84 9.26 8.70
N THR A 132 10.27 8.06 8.61
CA THR A 132 9.89 7.44 7.33
C THR A 132 8.90 8.32 6.57
N TYR A 133 7.81 8.76 7.19
CA TYR A 133 6.80 9.58 6.51
C TYR A 133 7.32 10.98 6.17
N VAL A 134 8.15 11.57 7.03
CA VAL A 134 8.85 12.83 6.72
C VAL A 134 9.77 12.64 5.50
N GLY A 135 10.54 11.55 5.45
CA GLY A 135 11.43 11.24 4.33
C GLY A 135 10.65 10.99 3.02
N VAL A 136 9.57 10.22 3.06
CA VAL A 136 8.69 10.02 1.89
C VAL A 136 8.09 11.36 1.43
N GLY A 137 7.67 12.21 2.37
CA GLY A 137 7.18 13.56 2.10
C GLY A 137 8.19 14.47 1.39
N MET A 138 9.49 14.30 1.67
CA MET A 138 10.57 15.00 0.97
C MET A 138 10.80 14.48 -0.46
N ILE A 139 10.53 13.20 -0.74
CA ILE A 139 10.74 12.61 -2.09
C ILE A 139 9.51 12.82 -2.99
N CYS A 140 8.32 12.74 -2.40
CA CYS A 140 7.06 12.87 -3.12
C CYS A 140 6.87 14.29 -3.69
N PRO A 141 6.31 14.43 -4.91
CA PRO A 141 5.93 15.73 -5.45
C PRO A 141 4.98 16.47 -4.52
N SER A 142 5.10 17.80 -4.43
CA SER A 142 4.27 18.61 -3.51
C SER A 142 2.77 18.44 -3.73
N ILE A 143 2.34 18.20 -4.97
CA ILE A 143 0.93 17.94 -5.29
C ILE A 143 0.41 16.66 -4.65
N VAL A 144 1.26 15.63 -4.52
CA VAL A 144 0.90 14.40 -3.82
C VAL A 144 0.71 14.71 -2.34
N ASN A 145 1.70 15.34 -1.69
CA ASN A 145 1.62 15.66 -0.25
C ASN A 145 0.41 16.53 0.10
N VAL A 146 0.11 17.55 -0.73
CA VAL A 146 -1.09 18.39 -0.57
C VAL A 146 -2.37 17.59 -0.78
N SER A 147 -2.41 16.68 -1.77
CA SER A 147 -3.58 15.83 -2.01
C SER A 147 -3.82 14.85 -0.87
N VAL A 148 -2.76 14.25 -0.32
CA VAL A 148 -2.85 13.38 0.86
C VAL A 148 -3.36 14.17 2.06
N LEU A 149 -2.85 15.39 2.31
CA LEU A 149 -3.36 16.24 3.40
C LEU A 149 -4.83 16.62 3.20
N LEU A 150 -5.21 17.02 1.99
CA LEU A 150 -6.60 17.34 1.64
C LEU A 150 -7.52 16.13 1.85
N GLY A 151 -7.07 14.93 1.46
CA GLY A 151 -7.77 13.68 1.71
C GLY A 151 -7.98 13.44 3.21
N GLY A 152 -6.97 13.71 4.04
CA GLY A 152 -7.06 13.64 5.50
C GLY A 152 -8.11 14.60 6.07
N ILE A 153 -8.09 15.86 5.64
CA ILE A 153 -9.05 16.90 6.06
C ILE A 153 -10.48 16.50 5.70
N ILE A 154 -10.71 16.09 4.45
CA ILE A 154 -12.06 15.71 3.98
C ILE A 154 -12.56 14.47 4.72
N SER A 155 -11.72 13.45 4.88
CA SER A 155 -12.13 12.19 5.50
C SER A 155 -12.28 12.27 7.01
N TRP A 156 -11.16 12.41 7.73
CA TRP A 156 -11.15 12.38 9.18
C TRP A 156 -11.60 13.68 9.83
N GLY A 157 -11.50 14.81 9.11
CA GLY A 157 -11.93 16.12 9.61
C GLY A 157 -13.40 16.40 9.39
N ILE A 158 -14.00 15.90 8.30
CA ILE A 158 -15.37 16.25 7.91
C ILE A 158 -16.25 15.00 7.78
N MET A 159 -15.94 14.07 6.88
CA MET A 159 -16.83 12.96 6.52
C MET A 159 -17.07 11.97 7.66
N TRP A 160 -16.01 11.43 8.26
CA TRP A 160 -16.13 10.44 9.34
C TRP A 160 -16.81 11.00 10.58
N PRO A 161 -16.52 12.24 11.05
CA PRO A 161 -17.27 12.87 12.12
C PRO A 161 -18.76 13.06 11.80
N LEU A 162 -19.10 13.45 10.57
CA LEU A 162 -20.50 13.63 10.15
C LEU A 162 -21.26 12.30 10.08
N ILE A 163 -20.63 11.24 9.55
CA ILE A 163 -21.21 9.89 9.51
C ILE A 163 -21.32 9.33 10.94
N ALA A 164 -20.34 9.60 11.81
CA ALA A 164 -20.37 9.17 13.21
C ALA A 164 -21.58 9.74 13.97
N LYS A 165 -22.00 10.98 13.67
CA LYS A 165 -23.23 11.57 14.24
C LYS A 165 -24.52 10.88 13.80
N LYS A 166 -24.47 10.03 12.76
CA LYS A 166 -25.60 9.23 12.26
C LYS A 166 -25.60 7.78 12.78
N LYS A 167 -24.75 7.49 13.78
CA LYS A 167 -24.78 6.22 14.53
C LYS A 167 -26.19 5.95 15.09
N GLY A 168 -26.69 4.73 14.91
CA GLY A 168 -28.06 4.31 15.23
C GLY A 168 -29.08 4.52 14.10
N SER A 169 -28.80 5.37 13.11
CA SER A 169 -29.67 5.58 11.94
C SER A 169 -29.10 4.96 10.67
N TRP A 170 -27.83 5.23 10.38
CA TRP A 170 -27.14 4.74 9.17
C TRP A 170 -26.45 3.40 9.39
N TYR A 171 -25.98 3.15 10.62
CA TYR A 171 -25.38 1.90 11.04
C TYR A 171 -25.70 1.63 12.53
N PRO A 172 -25.66 0.36 12.98
CA PRO A 172 -26.06 -0.01 14.33
C PRO A 172 -25.19 0.65 15.42
N ALA A 173 -25.80 0.96 16.58
CA ALA A 173 -25.13 1.67 17.67
C ALA A 173 -24.27 0.77 18.58
N ASP A 174 -24.61 -0.52 18.61
CA ASP A 174 -23.98 -1.61 19.35
C ASP A 174 -22.66 -2.10 18.72
N VAL A 175 -22.38 -1.69 17.49
CA VAL A 175 -21.22 -2.13 16.74
C VAL A 175 -19.99 -1.24 17.05
N GLY A 176 -18.84 -1.89 17.29
CA GLY A 176 -17.55 -1.23 17.51
C GLY A 176 -16.97 -0.60 16.25
N ASP A 177 -16.12 0.42 16.43
CA ASP A 177 -15.60 1.26 15.32
C ASP A 177 -14.75 0.52 14.28
N SER A 178 -14.20 -0.64 14.63
CA SER A 178 -13.39 -1.51 13.75
C SER A 178 -14.21 -2.49 12.92
N SER A 179 -15.51 -2.62 13.19
CA SER A 179 -16.40 -3.54 12.48
C SER A 179 -16.86 -2.99 11.14
N LEU A 180 -16.93 -3.85 10.14
CA LEU A 180 -17.50 -3.53 8.83
C LEU A 180 -19.01 -3.28 8.85
N HIS A 181 -19.72 -3.66 9.91
CA HIS A 181 -21.11 -3.24 10.08
C HIS A 181 -21.24 -1.77 10.52
N GLY A 182 -20.13 -1.11 10.84
CA GLY A 182 -20.09 0.28 11.30
C GLY A 182 -19.26 1.19 10.39
N LEU A 183 -18.61 2.17 11.00
CA LEU A 183 -17.87 3.23 10.31
C LEU A 183 -16.73 2.70 9.42
N GLN A 184 -16.18 1.53 9.73
CA GLN A 184 -15.07 0.94 8.98
C GLN A 184 -15.45 0.55 7.55
N ALA A 185 -16.70 0.15 7.29
CA ALA A 185 -17.13 -0.12 5.91
C ALA A 185 -17.07 1.13 5.04
N TYR A 186 -17.58 2.26 5.53
CA TYR A 186 -17.51 3.53 4.79
C TYR A 186 -16.07 3.90 4.46
N ARG A 187 -15.15 3.77 5.42
CA ARG A 187 -13.71 4.02 5.21
C ARG A 187 -13.12 3.15 4.10
N VAL A 188 -13.39 1.85 4.14
CA VAL A 188 -12.84 0.89 3.16
C VAL A 188 -13.43 1.11 1.77
N PHE A 189 -14.76 1.13 1.65
CA PHE A 189 -15.42 1.11 0.34
C PHE A 189 -15.40 2.46 -0.37
N ILE A 190 -15.47 3.58 0.34
CA ILE A 190 -15.34 4.91 -0.29
C ILE A 190 -13.90 5.11 -0.79
N SER A 191 -12.89 4.66 -0.03
CA SER A 191 -11.51 4.62 -0.52
C SER A 191 -11.39 3.79 -1.79
N ILE A 192 -11.95 2.57 -1.82
CA ILE A 192 -11.96 1.71 -3.01
C ILE A 192 -12.59 2.44 -4.20
N ALA A 193 -13.74 3.09 -4.00
CA ALA A 193 -14.45 3.79 -5.08
C ALA A 193 -13.61 4.94 -5.68
N LEU A 194 -12.95 5.74 -4.84
CA LEU A 194 -12.03 6.79 -5.30
C LEU A 194 -10.83 6.23 -6.05
N ILE A 195 -10.18 5.21 -5.49
CA ILE A 195 -9.01 4.54 -6.05
C ILE A 195 -9.33 3.93 -7.42
N LEU A 196 -10.46 3.22 -7.52
CA LEU A 196 -10.91 2.60 -8.77
C LEU A 196 -11.32 3.65 -9.80
N GLY A 197 -12.02 4.72 -9.40
CA GLY A 197 -12.42 5.78 -10.32
C GLY A 197 -11.20 6.47 -10.96
N ASP A 198 -10.20 6.81 -10.15
CA ASP A 198 -8.94 7.39 -10.60
C ASP A 198 -8.11 6.42 -11.45
N GLY A 199 -7.90 5.21 -10.93
CA GLY A 199 -7.10 4.20 -11.59
C GLY A 199 -7.69 3.76 -12.93
N LEU A 200 -9.02 3.58 -13.01
CA LEU A 200 -9.70 3.20 -14.23
C LEU A 200 -9.65 4.31 -15.28
N TYR A 201 -9.82 5.59 -14.88
CA TYR A 201 -9.65 6.72 -15.77
C TYR A 201 -8.25 6.72 -16.41
N ASN A 202 -7.21 6.60 -15.58
CA ASN A 202 -5.82 6.56 -16.06
C ASN A 202 -5.55 5.32 -16.92
N PHE A 203 -6.11 4.16 -16.56
CA PHE A 203 -5.98 2.94 -17.35
C PHE A 203 -6.60 3.09 -18.74
N ILE A 204 -7.84 3.59 -18.82
CA ILE A 204 -8.54 3.85 -20.09
C ILE A 204 -7.78 4.88 -20.92
N LYS A 205 -7.30 5.96 -20.31
CA LYS A 205 -6.46 6.98 -20.98
C LYS A 205 -5.20 6.38 -21.58
N VAL A 206 -4.50 5.52 -20.83
CA VAL A 206 -3.32 4.79 -21.33
C VAL A 206 -3.70 3.86 -22.48
N LEU A 207 -4.79 3.12 -22.36
CA LEU A 207 -5.25 2.19 -23.39
C LEU A 207 -5.59 2.93 -24.69
N ILE A 208 -6.35 4.03 -24.61
CA ILE A 208 -6.69 4.88 -25.76
C ILE A 208 -5.42 5.43 -26.42
N ARG A 209 -4.48 6.00 -25.65
CA ARG A 209 -3.22 6.52 -26.22
C ARG A 209 -2.38 5.43 -26.86
N THR A 210 -2.37 4.24 -26.28
CA THR A 210 -1.63 3.09 -26.81
C THR A 210 -2.23 2.63 -28.13
N ILE A 211 -3.56 2.47 -28.20
CA ILE A 211 -4.28 2.10 -29.43
C ILE A 211 -4.11 3.18 -30.51
N ALA A 212 -4.29 4.45 -30.16
CA ALA A 212 -4.10 5.56 -31.09
C ALA A 212 -2.66 5.60 -31.63
N GLY A 213 -1.66 5.38 -30.77
CA GLY A 213 -0.26 5.27 -31.17
C GLY A 213 0.00 4.14 -32.16
N PHE A 214 -0.62 2.96 -31.95
CA PHE A 214 -0.53 1.85 -32.91
C PHE A 214 -1.18 2.19 -34.26
N ILE A 215 -2.34 2.86 -34.26
CA ILE A 215 -3.03 3.27 -35.48
C ILE A 215 -2.24 4.36 -36.23
N SER A 216 -1.65 5.33 -35.51
CA SER A 216 -0.82 6.39 -36.11
C SER A 216 0.52 5.88 -36.66
N MET A 217 1.05 4.80 -36.07
CA MET A 217 2.29 4.14 -36.53
C MET A 217 2.07 3.38 -37.84
N ASP A 218 0.84 2.90 -38.09
CA ASP A 218 0.39 2.33 -39.37
C ASP A 218 0.17 3.43 -40.44
N ASN A 219 -0.16 4.66 -39.99
CA ASN A 219 -0.41 5.83 -40.85
C ASN A 219 0.77 6.81 -40.98
N GLY A 220 2.00 6.38 -40.68
CA GLY A 220 3.23 7.10 -41.07
C GLY A 220 3.41 8.54 -40.57
N SER A 221 2.73 8.95 -39.49
CA SER A 221 2.82 10.33 -38.97
C SER A 221 3.57 10.37 -37.63
N SER A 222 4.87 10.70 -37.69
CA SER A 222 5.68 11.00 -36.51
C SER A 222 5.64 12.51 -36.21
N MET A 223 4.68 12.94 -35.40
CA MET A 223 4.73 14.28 -34.82
C MET A 223 5.45 14.22 -33.48
N SER A 224 6.74 14.57 -33.48
CA SER A 224 7.53 14.76 -32.26
C SER A 224 7.45 16.22 -31.82
N THR A 225 7.13 16.43 -30.55
CA THR A 225 7.41 17.70 -29.86
C THR A 225 8.11 17.30 -28.56
N ALA A 226 9.39 16.96 -28.68
CA ALA A 226 10.21 16.62 -27.53
C ALA A 226 10.75 17.92 -26.93
N GLU A 227 10.33 18.23 -25.70
CA GLU A 227 11.09 19.13 -24.83
C GLU A 227 12.53 18.61 -24.70
N ALA A 228 13.51 19.52 -24.62
CA ALA A 228 14.92 19.16 -24.47
C ALA A 228 15.12 18.33 -23.19
N MET A 229 15.22 17.01 -23.35
CA MET A 229 15.50 16.07 -22.26
C MET A 229 16.99 16.18 -21.88
N SER A 230 17.29 16.08 -20.58
CA SER A 230 18.67 16.02 -20.10
C SER A 230 19.38 14.79 -20.68
N PHE A 231 20.67 14.92 -21.01
CA PHE A 231 21.50 13.82 -21.53
C PHE A 231 21.40 12.55 -20.67
N ASP A 232 21.41 12.71 -19.34
CA ASP A 232 21.29 11.58 -18.40
C ASP A 232 19.92 10.89 -18.50
N GLU A 233 18.86 11.66 -18.74
CA GLU A 233 17.50 11.13 -18.86
C GLU A 233 17.31 10.39 -20.19
N GLU A 234 17.91 10.90 -21.27
CA GLU A 234 17.95 10.25 -22.56
C GLU A 234 18.73 8.92 -22.48
N ARG A 235 19.91 8.93 -21.86
CA ARG A 235 20.73 7.72 -21.68
C ARG A 235 20.05 6.66 -20.82
N ARG A 236 19.40 7.06 -19.71
CA ARG A 236 18.58 6.14 -18.88
C ARG A 236 17.48 5.50 -19.71
N THR A 237 16.80 6.30 -20.51
CA THR A 237 15.69 5.84 -21.35
C THR A 237 16.15 4.89 -22.44
N GLU A 238 17.26 5.19 -23.11
CA GLU A 238 17.87 4.33 -24.13
C GLU A 238 18.19 2.94 -23.57
N LEU A 239 18.93 2.86 -22.45
CA LEU A 239 19.30 1.58 -21.83
C LEU A 239 18.09 0.82 -21.30
N PHE A 240 17.14 1.52 -20.67
CA PHE A 240 15.92 0.92 -20.16
C PHE A 240 15.03 0.32 -21.26
N LEU A 241 15.06 0.89 -22.47
CA LEU A 241 14.31 0.37 -23.61
C LEU A 241 15.09 -0.71 -24.39
N LYS A 242 16.42 -0.63 -24.45
CA LYS A 242 17.28 -1.62 -25.12
C LYS A 242 17.14 -3.01 -24.51
N ASP A 243 17.21 -3.11 -23.19
CA ASP A 243 17.08 -4.36 -22.45
C ASP A 243 15.61 -4.65 -22.09
N GLN A 244 14.73 -4.62 -23.09
CA GLN A 244 13.33 -4.96 -22.90
C GLN A 244 13.06 -6.44 -22.78
N ILE A 245 12.18 -6.79 -21.85
CA ILE A 245 11.61 -8.12 -21.75
C ILE A 245 10.71 -8.29 -22.99
N PRO A 246 10.92 -9.32 -23.82
CA PRO A 246 10.11 -9.51 -25.01
C PRO A 246 8.62 -9.57 -24.63
N LYS A 247 7.78 -8.84 -25.36
CA LYS A 247 6.32 -8.83 -25.12
C LYS A 247 5.72 -10.23 -25.22
N SER A 248 6.28 -11.09 -26.08
CA SER A 248 5.91 -12.50 -26.19
C SER A 248 6.15 -13.28 -24.90
N VAL A 249 7.26 -13.02 -24.19
CA VAL A 249 7.55 -13.64 -22.89
C VAL A 249 6.58 -13.12 -21.83
N ALA A 250 6.28 -11.82 -21.83
CA ALA A 250 5.34 -11.23 -20.88
C ALA A 250 3.91 -11.79 -21.05
N TYR A 251 3.35 -11.70 -22.25
CA TYR A 251 1.98 -12.17 -22.53
C TYR A 251 1.89 -13.70 -22.51
N GLY A 252 2.84 -14.40 -23.15
CA GLY A 252 2.88 -15.86 -23.18
C GLY A 252 3.08 -16.45 -21.80
N GLY A 253 3.99 -15.87 -21.00
CA GLY A 253 4.17 -16.25 -19.60
C GLY A 253 2.92 -16.00 -18.77
N TYR A 254 2.25 -14.84 -18.94
CA TYR A 254 1.01 -14.54 -18.21
C TYR A 254 -0.06 -15.59 -18.50
N VAL A 255 -0.30 -15.88 -19.78
CA VAL A 255 -1.28 -16.89 -20.21
C VAL A 255 -0.91 -18.29 -19.70
N ALA A 256 0.36 -18.67 -19.78
CA ALA A 256 0.83 -19.98 -19.32
C ALA A 256 0.63 -20.16 -17.80
N VAL A 257 1.09 -19.20 -16.99
CA VAL A 257 0.93 -19.26 -15.53
C VAL A 257 -0.55 -19.17 -15.14
N ALA A 258 -1.33 -18.31 -15.81
CA ALA A 258 -2.78 -18.23 -15.60
C ALA A 258 -3.47 -19.56 -15.91
N ALA A 259 -3.15 -20.22 -17.02
CA ALA A 259 -3.74 -21.51 -17.39
C ALA A 259 -3.41 -22.61 -16.37
N ILE A 260 -2.14 -22.69 -15.94
CA ILE A 260 -1.71 -23.63 -14.89
C ILE A 260 -2.49 -23.37 -13.61
N SER A 261 -2.58 -22.10 -13.20
CA SER A 261 -3.26 -21.71 -11.97
C SER A 261 -4.78 -21.97 -12.02
N ILE A 262 -5.44 -21.71 -13.16
CA ILE A 262 -6.86 -22.02 -13.38
C ILE A 262 -7.13 -23.53 -13.24
N GLY A 263 -6.23 -24.38 -13.73
CA GLY A 263 -6.38 -25.84 -13.65
C GLY A 263 -6.05 -26.45 -12.28
N THR A 264 -5.13 -25.84 -11.52
CA THR A 264 -4.58 -26.43 -10.29
C THR A 264 -5.12 -25.81 -9.00
N LEU A 265 -5.48 -24.53 -8.97
CA LEU A 265 -6.09 -23.91 -7.78
C LEU A 265 -7.37 -24.60 -7.31
N PRO A 266 -8.28 -25.07 -8.18
CA PRO A 266 -9.45 -25.83 -7.75
C PRO A 266 -9.11 -27.14 -7.03
N GLN A 267 -7.92 -27.71 -7.26
CA GLN A 267 -7.46 -28.91 -6.55
C GLN A 267 -7.04 -28.57 -5.11
N ILE A 268 -6.52 -27.36 -4.89
CA ILE A 268 -6.22 -26.86 -3.55
C ILE A 268 -7.51 -26.42 -2.84
N PHE A 269 -8.38 -25.67 -3.54
CA PHE A 269 -9.63 -25.16 -3.01
C PHE A 269 -10.79 -25.62 -3.90
N PRO A 270 -11.42 -26.79 -3.63
CA PRO A 270 -12.50 -27.33 -4.46
C PRO A 270 -13.69 -26.39 -4.68
N GLN A 271 -13.95 -25.50 -3.72
CA GLN A 271 -14.98 -24.49 -3.78
C GLN A 271 -14.65 -23.36 -4.78
N LEU A 272 -13.35 -23.08 -4.99
CA LEU A 272 -12.85 -22.08 -5.93
C LEU A 272 -12.77 -22.71 -7.34
N LYS A 273 -13.92 -22.75 -8.01
CA LYS A 273 -14.04 -23.25 -9.39
C LYS A 273 -13.22 -22.42 -10.39
N TRP A 274 -12.84 -23.06 -11.49
CA TRP A 274 -11.98 -22.49 -12.55
C TRP A 274 -12.47 -21.15 -13.10
N TYR A 275 -13.79 -20.96 -13.22
CA TYR A 275 -14.37 -19.74 -13.79
C TYR A 275 -14.19 -18.51 -12.86
N TYR A 276 -14.16 -18.67 -11.53
CA TYR A 276 -13.85 -17.56 -10.63
C TYR A 276 -12.42 -17.05 -10.85
N ILE A 277 -11.48 -17.98 -11.01
CA ILE A 277 -10.07 -17.70 -11.23
C ILE A 277 -9.87 -17.04 -12.61
N LEU A 278 -10.56 -17.54 -13.64
CA LEU A 278 -10.55 -16.94 -14.97
C LEU A 278 -10.97 -15.47 -14.93
N VAL A 279 -12.13 -15.17 -14.32
CA VAL A 279 -12.60 -13.78 -14.19
C VAL A 279 -11.63 -12.94 -13.38
N ALA A 280 -11.08 -13.47 -12.28
CA ALA A 280 -10.07 -12.78 -11.49
C ALA A 280 -8.86 -12.40 -12.34
N TYR A 281 -8.34 -13.29 -13.19
CA TYR A 281 -7.18 -13.03 -14.06
C TYR A 281 -7.47 -12.14 -15.26
N VAL A 282 -8.73 -11.99 -15.67
CA VAL A 282 -9.10 -10.98 -16.67
C VAL A 282 -9.11 -9.58 -16.05
N VAL A 283 -9.59 -9.45 -14.81
CA VAL A 283 -9.73 -8.16 -14.12
C VAL A 283 -8.42 -7.71 -13.43
N ALA A 284 -7.60 -8.66 -12.99
CA ALA A 284 -6.41 -8.38 -12.18
C ALA A 284 -5.40 -7.42 -12.83
N PRO A 285 -5.09 -7.45 -14.14
CA PRO A 285 -4.15 -6.50 -14.74
C PRO A 285 -4.61 -5.04 -14.62
N VAL A 286 -5.93 -4.79 -14.70
CA VAL A 286 -6.49 -3.43 -14.53
C VAL A 286 -6.28 -2.97 -13.10
N LEU A 287 -6.60 -3.82 -12.12
CA LEU A 287 -6.42 -3.52 -10.70
C LEU A 287 -4.95 -3.39 -10.31
N ALA A 288 -4.09 -4.23 -10.89
CA ALA A 288 -2.65 -4.16 -10.72
C ALA A 288 -2.11 -2.81 -11.23
N PHE A 289 -2.56 -2.35 -12.41
CA PHE A 289 -2.17 -1.03 -12.93
C PHE A 289 -2.63 0.09 -11.99
N CYS A 290 -3.89 0.06 -11.55
CA CYS A 290 -4.43 1.06 -10.62
C CYS A 290 -3.60 1.13 -9.32
N ASN A 291 -3.26 -0.03 -8.76
CA ASN A 291 -2.45 -0.11 -7.55
C ASN A 291 -1.01 0.36 -7.75
N ALA A 292 -0.36 -0.09 -8.82
CA ALA A 292 1.02 0.28 -9.11
C ALA A 292 1.11 1.78 -9.44
N TYR A 293 0.09 2.36 -10.11
CA TYR A 293 -0.01 3.79 -10.34
C TYR A 293 -0.11 4.57 -9.02
N GLY A 294 -1.01 4.16 -8.12
CA GLY A 294 -1.15 4.79 -6.80
C GLY A 294 0.11 4.67 -5.95
N SER A 295 0.74 3.49 -5.95
CA SER A 295 2.01 3.23 -5.28
C SER A 295 3.14 4.08 -5.88
N GLY A 296 3.17 4.26 -7.20
CA GLY A 296 4.14 5.12 -7.87
C GLY A 296 4.02 6.60 -7.50
N LEU A 297 2.83 7.07 -7.12
CA LEU A 297 2.62 8.44 -6.66
C LEU A 297 2.93 8.62 -5.17
N THR A 298 2.58 7.65 -4.33
CA THR A 298 2.45 7.83 -2.87
C THR A 298 3.31 6.89 -2.03
N ASP A 299 4.00 5.94 -2.67
CA ASP A 299 4.70 4.82 -2.04
C ASP A 299 3.82 3.78 -1.35
N TRP A 300 2.49 3.88 -1.50
CA TRP A 300 1.56 3.02 -0.77
C TRP A 300 0.82 2.02 -1.66
N SER A 301 1.00 0.73 -1.36
CA SER A 301 0.23 -0.36 -1.98
C SER A 301 -1.10 -0.60 -1.27
N LEU A 302 -2.18 -0.57 -2.03
CA LEU A 302 -3.56 -0.83 -1.60
C LEU A 302 -3.99 -2.28 -1.90
N ALA A 303 -3.04 -3.20 -2.09
CA ALA A 303 -3.32 -4.60 -2.42
C ALA A 303 -4.32 -5.26 -1.46
N SER A 304 -4.22 -4.98 -0.16
CA SER A 304 -5.15 -5.48 0.86
C SER A 304 -6.60 -5.01 0.63
N THR A 305 -6.76 -3.78 0.13
CA THR A 305 -8.04 -3.13 -0.17
C THR A 305 -8.68 -3.75 -1.42
N TYR A 306 -7.91 -4.02 -2.48
CA TYR A 306 -8.39 -4.79 -3.64
C TYR A 306 -8.72 -6.24 -3.28
N GLY A 307 -7.95 -6.85 -2.37
CA GLY A 307 -8.25 -8.16 -1.81
C GLY A 307 -9.64 -8.19 -1.15
N LYS A 308 -9.96 -7.19 -0.32
CA LYS A 308 -11.30 -7.06 0.29
C LYS A 308 -12.41 -6.93 -0.75
N LEU A 309 -12.19 -6.21 -1.85
CA LEU A 309 -13.16 -6.16 -2.95
C LEU A 309 -13.37 -7.55 -3.57
N ALA A 310 -12.29 -8.32 -3.76
CA ALA A 310 -12.40 -9.70 -4.24
C ALA A 310 -13.19 -10.59 -3.27
N ILE A 311 -13.06 -10.40 -1.95
CA ILE A 311 -13.88 -11.10 -0.95
C ILE A 311 -15.38 -10.89 -1.23
N PHE A 312 -15.81 -9.64 -1.38
CA PHE A 312 -17.24 -9.33 -1.57
C PHE A 312 -17.76 -9.77 -2.94
N VAL A 313 -16.97 -9.64 -4.00
CA VAL A 313 -17.40 -10.04 -5.35
C VAL A 313 -17.50 -11.56 -5.47
N PHE A 314 -16.44 -12.29 -5.11
CA PHE A 314 -16.39 -13.74 -5.30
C PHE A 314 -17.09 -14.50 -4.18
N GLY A 315 -17.08 -13.98 -2.95
CA GLY A 315 -17.83 -14.53 -1.82
C GLY A 315 -19.34 -14.49 -2.06
N ALA A 316 -19.86 -13.35 -2.50
CA ALA A 316 -21.28 -13.20 -2.83
C ALA A 316 -21.70 -14.07 -4.02
N TRP A 317 -20.85 -14.15 -5.04
CA TRP A 317 -21.13 -14.97 -6.22
C TRP A 317 -21.18 -16.46 -5.88
N ALA A 318 -20.30 -16.95 -5.00
CA ALA A 318 -20.34 -18.34 -4.56
C ALA A 318 -21.51 -18.64 -3.62
N GLY A 319 -21.86 -17.72 -2.72
CA GLY A 319 -22.91 -17.92 -1.72
C GLY A 319 -22.49 -18.87 -0.58
N LEU A 320 -23.21 -18.81 0.55
CA LEU A 320 -22.80 -19.50 1.78
C LEU A 320 -22.81 -21.02 1.62
N ALA A 321 -23.85 -21.54 0.96
CA ALA A 321 -24.08 -22.96 0.74
C ALA A 321 -22.96 -23.65 -0.07
N HIS A 322 -22.22 -22.89 -0.89
CA HIS A 322 -21.14 -23.42 -1.72
C HIS A 322 -19.74 -23.05 -1.21
N GLY A 323 -19.62 -22.64 0.06
CA GLY A 323 -18.33 -22.30 0.66
C GLY A 323 -17.84 -20.89 0.34
N GLY A 324 -18.77 -19.92 0.17
CA GLY A 324 -18.47 -18.55 -0.24
C GLY A 324 -17.43 -17.83 0.62
N VAL A 325 -17.34 -18.15 1.92
CA VAL A 325 -16.30 -17.58 2.79
C VAL A 325 -14.91 -18.01 2.32
N LEU A 326 -14.74 -19.30 2.02
CA LEU A 326 -13.45 -19.83 1.55
C LEU A 326 -13.11 -19.34 0.15
N VAL A 327 -14.11 -19.29 -0.76
CA VAL A 327 -13.95 -18.74 -2.12
C VAL A 327 -13.52 -17.27 -2.07
N GLY A 328 -14.20 -16.44 -1.28
CA GLY A 328 -13.89 -15.02 -1.12
C GLY A 328 -12.48 -14.80 -0.56
N LEU A 329 -12.08 -15.58 0.46
CA LEU A 329 -10.73 -15.48 1.03
C LEU A 329 -9.63 -15.97 0.08
N ALA A 330 -9.87 -17.05 -0.67
CA ALA A 330 -8.91 -17.56 -1.65
C ALA A 330 -8.76 -16.56 -2.80
N ALA A 331 -9.87 -16.02 -3.33
CA ALA A 331 -9.86 -14.98 -4.36
C ALA A 331 -9.18 -13.68 -3.87
N CYS A 332 -9.37 -13.33 -2.59
CA CYS A 332 -8.64 -12.25 -1.95
C CYS A 332 -7.12 -12.47 -1.98
N GLY A 333 -6.67 -13.67 -1.62
CA GLY A 333 -5.25 -14.03 -1.67
C GLY A 333 -4.70 -13.92 -3.09
N VAL A 334 -5.42 -14.46 -4.07
CA VAL A 334 -5.07 -14.37 -5.50
C VAL A 334 -4.92 -12.91 -5.94
N MET A 335 -5.93 -12.08 -5.65
CA MET A 335 -5.94 -10.67 -6.06
C MET A 335 -4.84 -9.87 -5.37
N MET A 336 -4.68 -10.06 -4.05
CA MET A 336 -3.69 -9.35 -3.25
C MET A 336 -2.26 -9.69 -3.72
N SER A 337 -1.97 -10.96 -4.00
CA SER A 337 -0.68 -11.39 -4.52
C SER A 337 -0.35 -10.73 -5.86
N ILE A 338 -1.27 -10.78 -6.83
CA ILE A 338 -1.03 -10.21 -8.17
C ILE A 338 -0.80 -8.70 -8.09
N VAL A 339 -1.69 -8.01 -7.38
CA VAL A 339 -1.69 -6.55 -7.31
C VAL A 339 -0.49 -6.02 -6.52
N SER A 340 -0.04 -6.74 -5.49
CA SER A 340 1.18 -6.41 -4.75
C SER A 340 2.43 -6.66 -5.59
N THR A 341 2.64 -7.88 -6.11
CA THR A 341 3.88 -8.22 -6.82
C THR A 341 4.07 -7.41 -8.09
N ALA A 342 2.97 -7.03 -8.76
CA ALA A 342 3.01 -6.13 -9.89
C ALA A 342 3.47 -4.71 -9.50
N SER A 343 3.01 -4.20 -8.37
CA SER A 343 3.41 -2.89 -7.84
C SER A 343 4.87 -2.89 -7.41
N ASP A 344 5.29 -3.92 -6.68
CA ASP A 344 6.66 -4.08 -6.19
C ASP A 344 7.65 -4.16 -7.38
N LEU A 345 7.29 -4.91 -8.43
CA LEU A 345 8.11 -4.97 -9.65
C LEU A 345 8.23 -3.61 -10.36
N MET A 346 7.17 -2.80 -10.39
CA MET A 346 7.27 -1.45 -10.98
C MET A 346 8.19 -0.54 -10.17
N GLN A 347 8.15 -0.66 -8.83
CA GLN A 347 9.06 0.03 -7.95
C GLN A 347 10.52 -0.40 -8.18
N ASP A 348 10.77 -1.70 -8.36
CA ASP A 348 12.10 -2.22 -8.68
C ASP A 348 12.58 -1.76 -10.07
N PHE A 349 11.69 -1.68 -11.05
CA PHE A 349 12.02 -1.07 -12.36
C PHE A 349 12.33 0.41 -12.25
N LYS A 350 11.68 1.16 -11.34
CA LYS A 350 12.09 2.55 -11.07
C LYS A 350 13.52 2.61 -10.55
N THR A 351 13.85 1.74 -9.59
CA THR A 351 15.21 1.63 -9.06
C THR A 351 16.19 1.36 -10.20
N GLY A 352 15.92 0.33 -11.00
CA GLY A 352 16.78 -0.05 -12.13
C GLY A 352 16.93 1.05 -13.19
N TYR A 353 15.85 1.78 -13.49
CA TYR A 353 15.90 2.93 -14.41
C TYR A 353 16.85 4.03 -13.91
N LEU A 354 16.80 4.36 -12.62
CA LEU A 354 17.64 5.39 -12.03
C LEU A 354 19.09 4.95 -11.83
N THR A 355 19.35 3.66 -11.62
CA THR A 355 20.71 3.11 -11.47
C THR A 355 21.33 2.60 -12.78
N LEU A 356 20.66 2.79 -13.92
CA LEU A 356 21.07 2.23 -15.22
C LEU A 356 21.20 0.70 -15.23
N ALA A 357 20.52 0.00 -14.32
CA ALA A 357 20.54 -1.46 -14.25
C ALA A 357 19.62 -2.07 -15.31
N SER A 358 20.01 -3.23 -15.85
CA SER A 358 19.25 -3.93 -16.87
C SER A 358 17.87 -4.35 -16.35
N PRO A 359 16.76 -3.94 -17.01
CA PRO A 359 15.42 -4.38 -16.61
C PRO A 359 15.21 -5.89 -16.74
N ARG A 360 15.96 -6.57 -17.61
CA ARG A 360 15.92 -8.04 -17.71
C ARG A 360 16.50 -8.68 -16.45
N SER A 361 17.65 -8.20 -16.00
CA SER A 361 18.27 -8.69 -14.76
C SER A 361 17.36 -8.43 -13.56
N MET A 362 16.76 -7.23 -13.46
CA MET A 362 15.79 -6.92 -12.40
C MET A 362 14.60 -7.89 -12.39
N PHE A 363 14.03 -8.18 -13.56
CA PHE A 363 12.92 -9.14 -13.67
C PHE A 363 13.33 -10.56 -13.27
N ILE A 364 14.50 -11.04 -13.72
CA ILE A 364 15.01 -12.36 -13.34
C ILE A 364 15.27 -12.44 -11.84
N SER A 365 15.87 -11.39 -11.25
CA SER A 365 16.06 -11.29 -9.79
C SER A 365 14.71 -11.36 -9.05
N GLN A 366 13.67 -10.71 -9.56
CA GLN A 366 12.34 -10.77 -8.96
C GLN A 366 11.70 -12.15 -9.07
N VAL A 367 11.89 -12.85 -10.20
CA VAL A 367 11.43 -14.24 -10.38
C VAL A 367 12.11 -15.17 -9.37
N ILE A 368 13.43 -15.04 -9.18
CA ILE A 368 14.18 -15.84 -8.20
C ILE A 368 13.73 -15.51 -6.78
N GLY A 369 13.65 -14.23 -6.43
CA GLY A 369 13.22 -13.77 -5.11
C GLY A 369 11.78 -14.21 -4.77
N THR A 370 10.88 -14.15 -5.76
CA THR A 370 9.50 -14.64 -5.62
C THR A 370 9.48 -16.15 -5.39
N GLY A 371 10.27 -16.92 -6.14
CA GLY A 371 10.39 -18.37 -5.96
C GLY A 371 10.91 -18.75 -4.57
N MET A 372 11.96 -18.05 -4.10
CA MET A 372 12.47 -18.22 -2.73
C MET A 372 11.41 -17.86 -1.69
N GLY A 373 10.70 -16.74 -1.87
CA GLY A 373 9.64 -16.28 -0.97
C GLY A 373 8.47 -17.27 -0.86
N CYS A 374 8.10 -17.92 -1.97
CA CYS A 374 7.04 -18.95 -2.00
C CYS A 374 7.36 -20.17 -1.12
N VAL A 375 8.64 -20.43 -0.84
CA VAL A 375 9.09 -21.52 0.03
C VAL A 375 9.40 -21.02 1.44
N ILE A 376 10.22 -19.98 1.56
CA ILE A 376 10.74 -19.49 2.84
C ILE A 376 9.60 -18.96 3.72
N ALA A 377 8.68 -18.17 3.18
CA ALA A 377 7.63 -17.55 3.99
C ALA A 377 6.66 -18.59 4.60
N PRO A 378 6.10 -19.57 3.84
CA PRO A 378 5.32 -20.65 4.44
C PRO A 378 6.11 -21.52 5.42
N CYS A 379 7.40 -21.77 5.18
CA CYS A 379 8.24 -22.54 6.10
C CYS A 379 8.42 -21.84 7.45
N ILE A 380 8.69 -20.52 7.44
CA ILE A 380 8.78 -19.73 8.67
C ILE A 380 7.43 -19.72 9.38
N PHE A 381 6.34 -19.41 8.66
CA PHE A 381 5.00 -19.45 9.25
C PHE A 381 4.68 -20.83 9.84
N TRP A 382 5.02 -21.91 9.16
CA TRP A 382 4.79 -23.28 9.61
C TRP A 382 5.60 -23.64 10.84
N LEU A 383 6.85 -23.18 10.93
CA LEU A 383 7.69 -23.34 12.11
C LEU A 383 7.00 -22.72 13.33
N PHE A 384 6.55 -21.47 13.22
CA PHE A 384 5.79 -20.82 14.28
C PHE A 384 4.50 -21.59 14.59
N TYR A 385 3.70 -21.90 13.56
CA TYR A 385 2.42 -22.61 13.68
C TYR A 385 2.53 -23.98 14.37
N LYS A 386 3.67 -24.65 14.26
CA LYS A 386 3.96 -25.92 14.95
C LYS A 386 4.60 -25.73 16.32
N ALA A 387 5.45 -24.72 16.49
CA ALA A 387 6.11 -24.43 17.76
C ALA A 387 5.13 -23.93 18.83
N PHE A 388 4.14 -23.13 18.43
CA PHE A 388 3.15 -22.55 19.34
C PHE A 388 1.76 -23.11 19.02
N GLY A 389 1.29 -23.99 19.91
CA GLY A 389 0.01 -24.70 19.75
C GLY A 389 -1.22 -23.81 19.84
N ASP A 390 -1.07 -22.54 20.18
CA ASP A 390 -2.11 -21.55 20.48
C ASP A 390 -2.07 -20.34 19.54
N ILE A 391 -1.29 -20.40 18.45
CA ILE A 391 -1.28 -19.35 17.42
C ILE A 391 -2.68 -19.12 16.86
N GLY A 392 -3.06 -17.84 16.85
CA GLY A 392 -4.32 -17.36 16.30
C GLY A 392 -5.45 -17.31 17.31
N GLU A 393 -5.26 -17.81 18.54
CA GLU A 393 -6.27 -17.70 19.61
C GLU A 393 -6.22 -16.32 20.26
N SER A 394 -7.40 -15.78 20.58
CA SER A 394 -7.51 -14.47 21.22
C SER A 394 -6.98 -14.54 22.66
N GLY A 395 -6.13 -13.58 23.04
CA GLY A 395 -5.56 -13.51 24.39
C GLY A 395 -4.32 -14.37 24.63
N THR A 396 -3.79 -15.03 23.60
CA THR A 396 -2.53 -15.78 23.66
C THR A 396 -1.33 -14.92 23.28
N GLU A 397 -0.12 -15.50 23.28
CA GLU A 397 1.11 -14.77 22.94
C GLU A 397 1.12 -14.32 21.47
N TYR A 398 0.49 -15.09 20.58
CA TYR A 398 0.44 -14.83 19.14
C TYR A 398 -1.00 -14.82 18.60
N PRO A 399 -1.82 -13.80 18.96
CA PRO A 399 -3.16 -13.68 18.43
C PRO A 399 -3.11 -13.32 16.94
N ALA A 400 -4.10 -13.76 16.16
CA ALA A 400 -4.21 -13.42 14.73
C ALA A 400 -5.43 -12.51 14.48
N PRO A 401 -5.43 -11.25 14.96
CA PRO A 401 -6.58 -10.36 14.86
C PRO A 401 -6.97 -10.09 13.41
N TYR A 402 -5.99 -9.96 12.51
CA TYR A 402 -6.26 -9.81 11.08
C TYR A 402 -6.94 -11.02 10.47
N ALA A 403 -6.63 -12.24 10.93
CA ALA A 403 -7.29 -13.43 10.42
C ALA A 403 -8.79 -13.41 10.78
N ILE A 404 -9.12 -13.03 12.02
CA ILE A 404 -10.50 -12.87 12.49
C ILE A 404 -11.21 -11.78 11.68
N VAL A 405 -10.56 -10.62 11.49
CA VAL A 405 -11.11 -9.52 10.69
C VAL A 405 -11.45 -10.00 9.28
N TYR A 406 -10.48 -10.57 8.55
CA TYR A 406 -10.68 -11.05 7.17
C TYR A 406 -11.74 -12.14 7.07
N ARG A 407 -11.83 -13.02 8.06
CA ARG A 407 -12.90 -14.02 8.11
C ARG A 407 -14.26 -13.36 8.26
N ASN A 408 -14.42 -12.41 9.17
CA ASN A 408 -15.67 -11.68 9.35
C ASN A 408 -16.03 -10.87 8.09
N MET A 409 -15.03 -10.32 7.38
CA MET A 409 -15.26 -9.68 6.07
C MET A 409 -15.78 -10.69 5.04
N ALA A 410 -15.27 -11.92 5.07
CA ALA A 410 -15.68 -12.96 4.14
C ALA A 410 -17.08 -13.49 4.43
N ILE A 411 -17.45 -13.65 5.71
CA ILE A 411 -18.83 -13.93 6.12
C ILE A 411 -19.76 -12.83 5.61
N LEU A 412 -19.43 -11.57 5.90
CA LEU A 412 -20.21 -10.42 5.43
C LEU A 412 -20.30 -10.32 3.90
N GLY A 413 -19.19 -10.67 3.23
CA GLY A 413 -19.06 -10.64 1.78
C GLY A 413 -19.88 -11.72 1.08
N VAL A 414 -20.29 -12.80 1.77
CA VAL A 414 -21.20 -13.81 1.21
C VAL A 414 -22.59 -13.24 0.98
N ASP A 415 -23.06 -12.34 1.84
CA ASP A 415 -24.33 -11.63 1.67
C ASP A 415 -24.21 -10.49 0.62
N GLY A 416 -23.02 -10.30 0.07
CA GLY A 416 -22.70 -9.30 -0.94
C GLY A 416 -22.76 -7.87 -0.43
N PHE A 417 -22.88 -6.94 -1.36
CA PHE A 417 -22.85 -5.51 -1.05
C PHE A 417 -24.10 -4.99 -0.30
N GLY A 418 -25.17 -5.79 -0.25
CA GLY A 418 -26.41 -5.46 0.46
C GLY A 418 -26.28 -5.50 1.99
N SER A 419 -25.26 -6.18 2.51
CA SER A 419 -24.96 -6.25 3.94
C SER A 419 -24.21 -5.02 4.48
N LEU A 420 -23.81 -4.11 3.60
CA LEU A 420 -23.13 -2.88 3.98
C LEU A 420 -24.08 -1.88 4.66
N PRO A 421 -23.54 -1.01 5.54
CA PRO A 421 -24.31 0.05 6.17
C PRO A 421 -25.10 0.91 5.18
N LYS A 422 -26.23 1.49 5.66
CA LYS A 422 -27.11 2.30 4.81
C LYS A 422 -26.33 3.44 4.15
N ASN A 423 -26.65 3.74 2.90
CA ASN A 423 -26.00 4.77 2.08
C ASN A 423 -24.50 4.52 1.77
N CYS A 424 -23.88 3.44 2.23
CA CYS A 424 -22.46 3.17 1.94
C CYS A 424 -22.22 3.04 0.43
N LEU A 425 -23.03 2.22 -0.26
CA LEU A 425 -22.94 2.06 -1.71
C LEU A 425 -23.30 3.34 -2.47
N THR A 426 -24.30 4.08 -2.01
CA THR A 426 -24.68 5.36 -2.61
C THR A 426 -23.52 6.34 -2.59
N LEU A 427 -22.79 6.42 -1.47
CA LEU A 427 -21.57 7.23 -1.40
C LEU A 427 -20.50 6.70 -2.36
N CYS A 428 -20.27 5.39 -2.46
CA CYS A 428 -19.35 4.84 -3.45
C CYS A 428 -19.72 5.24 -4.89
N TYR A 429 -21.00 5.18 -5.26
CA TYR A 429 -21.49 5.60 -6.58
C TYR A 429 -21.36 7.11 -6.84
N ILE A 430 -21.21 7.93 -5.79
CA ILE A 430 -20.94 9.37 -5.93
C ILE A 430 -19.42 9.62 -6.02
N PHE A 431 -18.62 8.99 -5.16
CA PHE A 431 -17.18 9.23 -5.11
C PHE A 431 -16.44 8.68 -6.33
N PHE A 432 -16.91 7.57 -6.91
CA PHE A 432 -16.33 7.00 -8.13
C PHE A 432 -16.36 7.99 -9.33
N PRO A 433 -17.51 8.55 -9.75
CA PRO A 433 -17.55 9.53 -10.83
C PRO A 433 -16.90 10.86 -10.44
N VAL A 434 -16.89 11.24 -9.17
CA VAL A 434 -16.15 12.44 -8.71
C VAL A 434 -14.64 12.27 -8.96
N ALA A 435 -14.06 11.09 -8.70
CA ALA A 435 -12.65 10.83 -9.01
C ALA A 435 -12.36 10.96 -10.51
N ILE A 436 -13.26 10.44 -11.35
CA ILE A 436 -13.17 10.58 -12.82
C ILE A 436 -13.26 12.05 -13.22
N ALA A 437 -14.22 12.80 -12.67
CA ALA A 437 -14.43 14.21 -12.98
C ALA A 437 -13.22 15.08 -12.58
N ILE A 438 -12.60 14.82 -11.43
CA ILE A 438 -11.39 15.54 -10.99
C ILE A 438 -10.23 15.30 -11.98
N ASN A 439 -10.03 14.06 -12.42
CA ASN A 439 -8.99 13.75 -13.40
C ASN A 439 -9.28 14.36 -14.77
N LEU A 440 -10.53 14.30 -15.23
CA LEU A 440 -10.95 14.92 -16.48
C LEU A 440 -10.75 16.45 -16.43
N MET A 441 -11.13 17.09 -15.33
CA MET A 441 -10.89 18.52 -15.11
C MET A 441 -9.40 18.85 -15.12
N ARG A 442 -8.57 17.97 -14.54
CA ARG A 442 -7.12 18.14 -14.54
C ARG A 442 -6.51 18.05 -15.94
N ASP A 443 -7.02 17.15 -16.78
CA ASP A 443 -6.55 16.98 -18.16
C ASP A 443 -7.04 18.07 -19.11
N LEU A 444 -8.23 18.64 -18.87
CA LEU A 444 -8.82 19.70 -19.71
C LEU A 444 -8.34 21.11 -19.35
N THR A 445 -7.83 21.30 -18.13
CA THR A 445 -7.38 22.63 -17.67
C THR A 445 -5.93 22.91 -18.04
N PRO A 446 -5.56 24.18 -18.31
CA PRO A 446 -4.17 24.54 -18.62
C PRO A 446 -3.19 24.14 -17.51
N ASN A 447 -1.93 23.86 -17.88
CA ASN A 447 -0.86 23.42 -16.97
C ASN A 447 -0.63 24.32 -15.73
N ARG A 448 -1.02 25.61 -15.80
CA ARG A 448 -0.94 26.53 -14.66
C ARG A 448 -1.97 26.22 -13.57
N VAL A 449 -3.17 25.75 -13.96
CA VAL A 449 -4.27 25.43 -13.05
C VAL A 449 -4.24 23.95 -12.66
N SER A 450 -3.89 23.07 -13.59
CA SER A 450 -3.84 21.62 -13.34
C SER A 450 -2.83 21.19 -12.27
N ARG A 451 -1.83 22.05 -11.98
CA ARG A 451 -0.87 21.86 -10.89
C ARG A 451 -1.51 21.99 -9.49
N PHE A 452 -2.65 22.67 -9.37
CA PHE A 452 -3.37 22.84 -8.09
C PHE A 452 -4.51 21.85 -7.90
N ILE A 453 -4.91 21.12 -8.96
CA ILE A 453 -5.98 20.14 -8.89
C ILE A 453 -5.43 18.89 -8.19
N PRO A 454 -6.06 18.44 -7.08
CA PRO A 454 -5.56 17.32 -6.30
C PRO A 454 -5.68 16.00 -7.07
N LEU A 455 -4.95 15.00 -6.58
CA LEU A 455 -4.93 13.64 -7.08
C LEU A 455 -5.92 12.78 -6.27
N PRO A 456 -7.06 12.35 -6.84
CA PRO A 456 -8.04 11.52 -6.13
C PRO A 456 -7.43 10.25 -5.53
N MET A 457 -6.52 9.58 -6.25
CA MET A 457 -5.78 8.43 -5.74
C MET A 457 -5.02 8.75 -4.44
N ALA A 458 -4.29 9.85 -4.40
CA ALA A 458 -3.53 10.27 -3.22
C ALA A 458 -4.45 10.70 -2.06
N MET A 459 -5.59 11.32 -2.37
CA MET A 459 -6.62 11.67 -1.39
C MET A 459 -7.27 10.45 -0.73
N ALA A 460 -7.38 9.33 -1.44
CA ALA A 460 -8.10 8.14 -0.98
C ALA A 460 -7.34 7.32 0.09
N ILE A 461 -6.03 7.49 0.21
CA ILE A 461 -5.20 6.76 1.19
C ILE A 461 -5.54 7.19 2.64
N PRO A 462 -5.58 8.50 2.97
CA PRO A 462 -6.04 8.97 4.28
C PRO A 462 -7.44 8.52 4.68
N PHE A 463 -8.35 8.37 3.71
CA PHE A 463 -9.72 7.91 3.98
C PHE A 463 -9.72 6.55 4.70
N TYR A 464 -8.75 5.70 4.37
CA TYR A 464 -8.60 4.37 4.97
C TYR A 464 -7.71 4.38 6.20
N ILE A 465 -6.52 5.00 6.12
CA ILE A 465 -5.45 4.81 7.12
C ILE A 465 -5.57 5.77 8.30
N GLY A 466 -5.82 7.06 8.04
CA GLY A 466 -5.66 8.12 9.05
C GLY A 466 -5.15 9.41 8.43
N SER A 467 -5.32 10.54 9.12
CA SER A 467 -4.74 11.83 8.74
C SER A 467 -3.34 12.07 9.35
N ASN A 468 -2.87 11.22 10.26
CA ASN A 468 -1.58 11.38 10.95
C ASN A 468 -0.40 11.33 9.96
N PHE A 469 -0.28 10.27 9.17
CA PHE A 469 0.81 10.16 8.20
C PHE A 469 0.76 11.26 7.12
N ALA A 470 -0.44 11.80 6.82
CA ALA A 470 -0.62 12.90 5.88
C ALA A 470 0.05 14.19 6.39
N ILE A 471 -0.01 14.44 7.70
CA ILE A 471 0.66 15.56 8.35
C ILE A 471 2.18 15.38 8.29
N ASP A 472 2.67 14.18 8.61
CA ASP A 472 4.10 13.86 8.57
C ASP A 472 4.70 14.01 7.16
N MET A 473 4.00 13.49 6.13
CA MET A 473 4.39 13.67 4.72
C MET A 473 4.36 15.15 4.30
N PHE A 474 3.33 15.90 4.70
CA PHE A 474 3.25 17.32 4.40
C PHE A 474 4.38 18.12 5.06
N LEU A 475 4.75 17.77 6.31
CA LEU A 475 5.90 18.38 6.99
C LEU A 475 7.20 18.13 6.22
N GLY A 476 7.45 16.90 5.76
CA GLY A 476 8.59 16.58 4.90
C GLY A 476 8.65 17.43 3.63
N CYS A 477 7.49 17.62 2.98
CA CYS A 477 7.38 18.51 1.82
C CYS A 477 7.73 19.96 2.15
N VAL A 478 7.24 20.48 3.28
CA VAL A 478 7.52 21.86 3.72
C VAL A 478 9.01 22.03 4.04
N ILE A 479 9.64 21.05 4.69
CA ILE A 479 11.08 21.05 4.97
C ILE A 479 11.87 21.19 3.67
N LEU A 480 11.57 20.35 2.67
CA LEU A 480 12.27 20.42 1.39
C LEU A 480 11.97 21.73 0.65
N PHE A 481 10.73 22.18 0.63
CA PHE A 481 10.34 23.43 -0.03
C PHE A 481 11.06 24.66 0.56
N VAL A 482 11.16 24.74 1.90
CA VAL A 482 11.92 25.81 2.57
C VAL A 482 13.40 25.69 2.25
N TRP A 483 13.95 24.48 2.21
CA TRP A 483 15.35 24.27 1.86
C TRP A 483 15.65 24.68 0.41
N GLU A 484 14.78 24.36 -0.54
CA GLU A 484 14.90 24.80 -1.94
C GLU A 484 14.88 26.32 -2.08
N ARG A 485 14.03 27.00 -1.29
CA ARG A 485 13.94 28.47 -1.25
C ARG A 485 15.19 29.11 -0.69
N LEU A 486 15.85 28.48 0.28
CA LEU A 486 17.09 28.98 0.89
C LEU A 486 18.32 28.67 0.04
N ASN A 487 18.42 27.44 -0.47
CA ASN A 487 19.53 27.00 -1.30
C ASN A 487 19.15 25.80 -2.17
N LYS A 488 18.64 26.09 -3.38
CA LYS A 488 18.22 25.09 -4.36
C LYS A 488 19.32 24.07 -4.69
N ALA A 489 20.55 24.52 -4.96
CA ALA A 489 21.64 23.61 -5.33
C ALA A 489 21.97 22.58 -4.22
N LYS A 490 21.92 22.99 -2.95
CA LYS A 490 22.12 22.05 -1.82
C LYS A 490 20.91 21.14 -1.62
N ALA A 491 19.70 21.65 -1.77
CA ALA A 491 18.48 20.85 -1.65
C ALA A 491 18.43 19.76 -2.72
N ASP A 492 18.73 20.09 -3.98
CA ASP A 492 18.77 19.13 -5.09
C ASP A 492 19.87 18.07 -4.87
N ALA A 493 21.03 18.47 -4.34
CA ALA A 493 22.16 17.58 -4.13
C ALA A 493 22.02 16.66 -2.89
N PHE A 494 21.40 17.13 -1.80
CA PHE A 494 21.39 16.42 -0.51
C PHE A 494 19.99 16.02 -0.03
N GLY A 495 18.93 16.66 -0.53
CA GLY A 495 17.53 16.36 -0.15
C GLY A 495 17.17 14.88 -0.25
N PRO A 496 17.42 14.23 -1.40
CA PRO A 496 17.20 12.79 -1.55
C PRO A 496 18.04 11.95 -0.56
N ALA A 497 19.30 12.33 -0.31
CA ALA A 497 20.16 11.62 0.65
C ALA A 497 19.66 11.74 2.10
N VAL A 498 19.12 12.90 2.49
CA VAL A 498 18.48 13.10 3.80
C VAL A 498 17.23 12.22 3.91
N ALA A 499 16.35 12.29 2.91
CA ALA A 499 15.11 11.53 2.88
C ALA A 499 15.35 10.01 2.94
N SER A 500 16.26 9.48 2.10
CA SER A 500 16.66 8.07 2.13
C SER A 500 17.26 7.68 3.49
N GLY A 501 18.09 8.53 4.10
CA GLY A 501 18.64 8.27 5.43
C GLY A 501 17.54 8.14 6.50
N LEU A 502 16.55 9.02 6.47
CA LEU A 502 15.40 8.96 7.40
C LEU A 502 14.59 7.67 7.22
N ILE A 503 14.24 7.31 5.98
CA ILE A 503 13.47 6.10 5.65
C ILE A 503 14.24 4.83 6.06
N CYS A 504 15.51 4.71 5.66
CA CYS A 504 16.30 3.51 5.93
C CYS A 504 16.59 3.32 7.43
N GLY A 505 16.86 4.40 8.18
CA GLY A 505 17.20 4.31 9.59
C GLY A 505 16.04 3.81 10.45
N ASP A 506 14.84 4.37 10.24
CA ASP A 506 13.62 3.96 10.92
C ASP A 506 13.18 2.55 10.48
N GLY A 507 13.28 2.25 9.18
CA GLY A 507 13.03 0.91 8.65
C GLY A 507 13.93 -0.16 9.26
N ILE A 508 15.24 0.10 9.41
CA ILE A 508 16.19 -0.87 9.98
C ILE A 508 15.99 -1.05 11.50
N TRP A 509 15.52 -0.04 12.23
CA TRP A 509 15.20 -0.16 13.67
C TRP A 509 14.16 -1.26 13.96
N THR A 510 13.27 -1.55 13.02
CA THR A 510 12.27 -2.62 13.17
C THR A 510 12.87 -4.01 13.43
N LEU A 511 14.10 -4.27 12.98
CA LEU A 511 14.81 -5.53 13.20
C LEU A 511 15.21 -5.72 14.67
N PRO A 512 16.01 -4.82 15.31
CA PRO A 512 16.23 -4.86 16.75
C PRO A 512 14.94 -4.89 17.57
N GLN A 513 13.94 -4.09 17.21
CA GLN A 513 12.65 -4.08 17.89
C GLN A 513 11.98 -5.47 17.87
N SER A 514 12.04 -6.17 16.74
CA SER A 514 11.50 -7.52 16.60
C SER A 514 12.28 -8.54 17.44
N ILE A 515 13.62 -8.41 17.50
CA ILE A 515 14.47 -9.25 18.35
C ILE A 515 14.16 -9.02 19.84
N LEU A 516 14.00 -7.76 20.25
CA LEU A 516 13.61 -7.40 21.63
C LEU A 516 12.24 -7.97 21.99
N ALA A 517 11.28 -7.89 21.07
CA ALA A 517 9.95 -8.49 21.25
C ALA A 517 10.04 -10.03 21.39
N LEU A 518 10.84 -10.70 20.57
CA LEU A 518 11.09 -12.15 20.70
C LEU A 518 11.77 -12.52 22.02
N ALA A 519 12.68 -11.69 22.51
CA ALA A 519 13.32 -11.83 23.81
C ALA A 519 12.40 -11.45 24.99
N LYS A 520 11.12 -11.12 24.73
CA LYS A 520 10.13 -10.68 25.72
C LYS A 520 10.55 -9.43 26.50
N VAL A 521 11.45 -8.63 25.92
CA VAL A 521 11.85 -7.35 26.49
C VAL A 521 10.73 -6.36 26.26
N LYS A 522 10.06 -5.97 27.34
CA LYS A 522 9.02 -4.95 27.30
C LYS A 522 9.68 -3.56 27.28
N PRO A 523 9.13 -2.60 26.52
CA PRO A 523 9.49 -1.21 26.69
C PRO A 523 9.34 -0.79 28.15
N PRO A 524 10.25 0.05 28.68
CA PRO A 524 10.26 0.39 30.10
C PRO A 524 9.21 1.43 30.49
N ILE A 525 8.87 2.37 29.61
CA ILE A 525 7.99 3.50 29.94
C ILE A 525 6.75 3.50 29.05
N CYS A 526 5.57 3.75 29.63
CA CYS A 526 4.37 4.08 28.86
C CYS A 526 4.12 5.58 28.96
N MET A 527 4.27 6.30 27.84
CA MET A 527 3.89 7.70 27.78
C MET A 527 2.46 7.82 27.23
N LYS A 528 1.49 8.14 28.10
CA LYS A 528 0.09 8.40 27.73
C LYS A 528 -0.26 9.88 27.85
N PHE A 529 -1.12 10.34 26.95
CA PHE A 529 -1.56 11.72 26.91
C PHE A 529 -3.04 11.80 27.25
N LEU A 530 -3.33 12.38 28.41
CA LEU A 530 -4.69 12.48 28.95
C LEU A 530 -5.10 13.95 29.09
N SER A 531 -6.41 14.18 29.22
CA SER A 531 -6.92 15.51 29.57
C SER A 531 -6.43 15.92 30.96
N ARG A 532 -6.29 17.23 31.21
CA ARG A 532 -5.91 17.74 32.53
C ARG A 532 -6.83 17.21 33.65
N ALA A 533 -8.14 17.15 33.39
CA ALA A 533 -9.11 16.63 34.34
C ALA A 533 -8.91 15.13 34.61
N THR A 534 -8.55 14.35 33.59
CA THR A 534 -8.23 12.93 33.75
C THR A 534 -6.90 12.76 34.49
N ASN A 535 -5.87 13.54 34.16
CA ASN A 535 -4.60 13.52 34.89
C ASN A 535 -4.79 13.83 36.37
N ALA A 536 -5.54 14.89 36.72
CA ALA A 536 -5.82 15.20 38.13
C ALA A 536 -6.52 14.05 38.87
N LYS A 537 -7.41 13.31 38.19
CA LYS A 537 -8.03 12.10 38.77
C LYS A 537 -7.03 10.98 38.96
N VAL A 538 -6.10 10.80 38.02
CA VAL A 538 -5.03 9.80 38.12
C VAL A 538 -4.05 10.17 39.24
N ASP A 539 -3.62 11.43 39.32
CA ASP A 539 -2.72 11.93 40.35
C ASP A 539 -3.33 11.76 41.76
N ASN A 540 -4.61 12.11 41.92
CA ASN A 540 -5.37 11.88 43.15
C ASN A 540 -5.49 10.37 43.47
N PHE A 541 -5.68 9.52 42.47
CA PHE A 541 -5.76 8.06 42.67
C PHE A 541 -4.40 7.47 43.08
N LEU A 542 -3.30 8.00 42.55
CA LEU A 542 -1.94 7.56 42.84
C LEU A 542 -1.40 8.15 44.16
N GLY A 543 -2.13 9.06 44.80
CA GLY A 543 -1.72 9.69 46.06
C GLY A 543 -0.52 10.63 45.91
N VAL A 544 -0.29 11.18 44.70
CA VAL A 544 0.84 12.08 44.40
C VAL A 544 0.46 13.56 44.56
N SER A 545 -0.59 13.85 45.34
CA SER A 545 -1.07 15.21 45.63
C SER A 545 -0.18 16.00 46.58
#